data_AF-A0AA37RSY1-F1
#
_entry.id   AF-A0AA37RSY1-F1
#
_cell.length_a   1.000
_cell.length_b   1.000
_cell.length_c   1.000
_cell.angle_alpha   90.00
_cell.angle_beta   90.00
_cell.angle_gamma   90.00
#
_symmetry.space_group_name_H-M   'P 1'
#
loop_
_entity.id
_entity.type
_entity.pdbx_description
1 polymer ?
#
loop_
_entity_poly.entity_id
_entity_poly.type
_entity_poly.pdbx_seq_one_letter_code
_entity_poly.pdbx_strand_id
1 'polypeptide(L)'
;MITGVRRSDRRLKIAVYLVALTIYLAVGYWLQVRNGFILGDALARVSAAQSAIFSRDPHLAAIGFIFTPLTSVAQIPAILLSPLWPAMTERAFSGTIMSAIFMAGGVVQILGMGTDRGLPRGYVLAVTALFALNPMIVFYGANGMSEAPFIFFMSWAVRRLIMWMVDDDVHHLVAAGGIAMGLAYLTRYDAVACVAAAGLLVGATTYLRATPQPRFRRALLDTLLVSGPGFAAFVGWAGASWLITGEAFAQFTSQYGNAAILAQSGQPTGTFTAGLTFALVCITLLAPSLVPLALWCGIRRYRQPNWTVLLVPTFVYGAALAFQALSYATGSTFPFLRFYIVAIPLSACLAMLAVPDGALTTATRRGRYAPAQPHSPPELPRRRTLVYSAVATLLAMAVPVTAWGMGQPKYAPQEYALGAVLAPQPDNVSVRKATEHAIAASFSTERQIARYLENLDLPESSVITDTVYGFAVTAASTQPKTFVVPSDPDFVPLLNDPQNNGVRYLLAVPPTGRGISDALNVRYPTLYETGANIATLELEIPNDGDSQPNWRLYRVLAPA
;
A
#
# COMPACT_ATOMS: atom_id res chain seq x y z
N MET A 1 -25.13 38.34 12.81
CA MET A 1 -25.23 37.95 11.39
C MET A 1 -23.82 38.10 10.79
N ILE A 2 -23.03 37.02 10.75
CA ILE A 2 -21.70 37.04 10.12
C ILE A 2 -21.74 35.99 9.01
N THR A 3 -22.03 36.45 7.81
CA THR A 3 -22.02 35.68 6.57
C THR A 3 -20.57 35.43 6.16
N GLY A 4 -19.93 34.46 6.82
CA GLY A 4 -18.65 33.93 6.37
C GLY A 4 -18.78 33.42 4.94
N VAL A 5 -17.94 33.97 4.05
CA VAL A 5 -17.86 33.62 2.62
C VAL A 5 -17.84 32.10 2.48
N ARG A 6 -18.96 31.50 2.05
CA ARG A 6 -19.05 30.05 1.79
C ARG A 6 -18.09 29.72 0.65
N ARG A 7 -16.91 29.16 0.94
CA ARG A 7 -16.04 28.58 -0.09
C ARG A 7 -16.84 27.57 -0.91
N SER A 8 -16.63 27.57 -2.23
CA SER A 8 -17.19 26.54 -3.11
C SER A 8 -16.57 25.18 -2.77
N ASP A 9 -17.33 24.10 -2.96
CA ASP A 9 -16.89 22.75 -2.57
C ASP A 9 -15.61 22.33 -3.32
N ARG A 10 -15.38 22.86 -4.52
CA ARG A 10 -14.11 22.69 -5.26
C ARG A 10 -12.93 23.31 -4.51
N ARG A 11 -13.06 24.56 -4.03
CA ARG A 11 -12.00 25.24 -3.26
C ARG A 11 -11.74 24.51 -1.94
N LEU A 12 -12.78 23.96 -1.31
CA LEU A 12 -12.63 23.16 -0.09
C LEU A 12 -11.84 21.88 -0.34
N LYS A 13 -12.19 21.12 -1.39
CA LYS A 13 -11.49 19.88 -1.77
C LYS A 13 -10.00 20.14 -2.07
N ILE A 14 -9.69 21.22 -2.80
CA ILE A 14 -8.30 21.62 -3.09
C ILE A 14 -7.56 21.98 -1.79
N ALA A 15 -8.18 22.79 -0.91
CA ALA A 15 -7.54 23.17 0.35
C ALA A 15 -7.24 21.95 1.24
N VAL A 16 -8.20 21.02 1.38
CA VAL A 16 -8.02 19.79 2.15
C VAL A 16 -6.94 18.90 1.54
N TYR A 17 -6.91 18.78 0.21
CA TYR A 17 -5.84 18.04 -0.49
C TYR A 17 -4.45 18.60 -0.18
N LEU A 18 -4.26 19.93 -0.35
CA LEU A 18 -2.97 20.57 -0.14
C LEU A 18 -2.51 20.50 1.33
N VAL A 19 -3.44 20.67 2.28
CA VAL A 19 -3.13 20.52 3.71
C VAL A 19 -2.70 19.09 4.04
N ALA A 20 -3.47 18.09 3.61
CA ALA A 20 -3.13 16.69 3.85
C ALA A 20 -1.80 16.31 3.18
N LEU A 21 -1.59 16.72 1.92
CA LEU A 21 -0.35 16.50 1.18
C LEU A 21 0.86 17.09 1.91
N THR A 22 0.74 18.34 2.38
CA THR A 22 1.82 19.02 3.11
C THR A 22 2.16 18.29 4.41
N ILE A 23 1.15 17.86 5.17
CA ILE A 23 1.34 17.09 6.41
C ILE A 23 2.06 15.77 6.12
N TYR A 24 1.59 14.99 5.15
CA TYR A 24 2.17 13.68 4.84
C TYR A 24 3.60 13.80 4.28
N LEU A 25 3.88 14.78 3.43
CA LEU A 25 5.24 15.05 2.96
C LEU A 25 6.16 15.49 4.11
N ALA A 26 5.69 16.36 5.01
CA ALA A 26 6.48 16.81 6.15
C ALA A 26 6.80 15.66 7.12
N VAL A 27 5.81 14.83 7.44
CA VAL A 27 5.99 13.65 8.29
C VAL A 27 6.94 12.66 7.62
N GLY A 28 6.78 12.39 6.33
CA GLY A 28 7.62 11.42 5.62
C GLY A 28 9.06 11.90 5.45
N TYR A 29 9.26 13.20 5.20
CA TYR A 29 10.60 13.81 5.23
C TYR A 29 11.25 13.66 6.61
N TRP A 30 10.50 13.92 7.68
CA TRP A 30 11.01 13.75 9.04
C TRP A 30 11.33 12.29 9.35
N LEU A 31 10.46 11.32 9.01
CA LEU A 31 10.69 9.90 9.25
C LEU A 31 11.86 9.34 8.44
N GLN A 32 11.81 9.45 7.12
CA GLN A 32 12.74 8.75 6.24
C GLN A 32 14.05 9.53 6.03
N VAL A 33 13.97 10.83 5.75
CA VAL A 33 15.16 11.63 5.43
C VAL A 33 15.93 12.00 6.69
N ARG A 34 15.24 12.54 7.71
CA ARG A 34 15.90 13.01 8.94
C ARG A 34 16.24 11.87 9.90
N ASN A 35 15.34 10.89 10.07
CA ASN A 35 15.54 9.81 11.04
C ASN A 35 15.92 8.45 10.42
N GLY A 36 15.93 8.32 9.08
CA GLY A 36 16.31 7.06 8.43
C GLY A 36 15.32 5.91 8.60
N PHE A 37 14.11 6.19 9.10
CA PHE A 37 13.07 5.19 9.33
C PHE A 37 12.42 4.80 7.99
N ILE A 38 12.81 3.66 7.43
CA ILE A 38 12.40 3.22 6.09
C ILE A 38 11.80 1.81 6.16
N LEU A 39 10.66 1.63 5.50
CA LEU A 39 10.03 0.31 5.38
C LEU A 39 10.60 -0.45 4.18
N GLY A 40 10.90 -1.74 4.37
CA GLY A 40 11.56 -2.58 3.36
C GLY A 40 10.83 -2.62 2.02
N ASP A 41 9.54 -2.93 2.01
CA ASP A 41 8.79 -2.99 0.74
C ASP A 41 8.67 -1.62 0.05
N ALA A 42 8.77 -0.52 0.79
CA ALA A 42 8.79 0.82 0.19
C ALA A 42 10.12 1.03 -0.53
N LEU A 43 11.24 0.75 0.14
CA LEU A 43 12.58 0.83 -0.44
C LEU A 43 12.76 -0.13 -1.62
N ALA A 44 12.21 -1.34 -1.55
CA ALA A 44 12.26 -2.29 -2.66
C ALA A 44 11.55 -1.75 -3.93
N ARG A 45 10.42 -1.05 -3.78
CA ARG A 45 9.74 -0.40 -4.92
C ARG A 45 10.51 0.80 -5.45
N VAL A 46 11.19 1.54 -4.58
CA VAL A 46 12.09 2.62 -4.97
C VAL A 46 13.27 2.07 -5.77
N SER A 47 13.89 1.00 -5.28
CA SER A 47 14.98 0.27 -5.97
C SER A 47 14.51 -0.21 -7.35
N ALA A 48 13.36 -0.87 -7.43
CA ALA A 48 12.77 -1.32 -8.68
C ALA A 48 12.53 -0.17 -9.69
N ALA A 49 12.02 0.97 -9.22
CA ALA A 49 11.79 2.13 -10.08
C ALA A 49 13.11 2.84 -10.47
N GLN A 50 14.15 2.78 -9.63
CA GLN A 50 15.50 3.22 -9.98
C GLN A 50 16.11 2.30 -11.03
N SER A 51 15.97 0.98 -10.90
CA SER A 51 16.48 0.00 -11.87
C SER A 51 15.89 0.21 -13.26
N ALA A 52 14.61 0.62 -13.37
CA ALA A 52 14.00 0.90 -14.67
C ALA A 52 14.61 2.12 -15.42
N ILE A 53 15.36 2.98 -14.74
CA ILE A 53 15.85 4.26 -15.28
C ILE A 53 17.37 4.37 -15.27
N PHE A 54 18.01 3.90 -14.19
CA PHE A 54 19.43 4.14 -13.90
C PHE A 54 20.26 2.86 -13.76
N SER A 55 19.70 1.67 -13.99
CA SER A 55 20.48 0.42 -14.02
C SER A 55 21.50 0.40 -15.17
N ARG A 56 22.27 -0.68 -15.24
CA ARG A 56 23.19 -0.97 -16.35
C ARG A 56 22.44 -1.11 -17.68
N ASP A 57 21.23 -1.66 -17.65
CA ASP A 57 20.32 -1.80 -18.79
C ASP A 57 18.93 -1.22 -18.45
N PRO A 58 18.69 0.08 -18.67
CA PRO A 58 17.41 0.72 -18.34
C PRO A 58 16.26 0.23 -19.24
N HIS A 59 15.35 -0.54 -18.66
CA HIS A 59 14.14 -0.99 -19.35
C HIS A 59 12.97 -1.15 -18.36
N LEU A 60 11.72 -1.00 -18.83
CA LEU A 60 10.56 -0.98 -17.94
C LEU A 60 10.31 -2.32 -17.23
N ALA A 61 10.72 -3.44 -17.81
CA ALA A 61 10.59 -4.76 -17.15
C ALA A 61 11.48 -4.90 -15.89
N ALA A 62 12.49 -4.03 -15.70
CA ALA A 62 13.33 -4.02 -14.50
C ALA A 62 12.59 -3.58 -13.23
N ILE A 63 11.34 -3.10 -13.32
CA ILE A 63 10.49 -2.83 -12.15
C ILE A 63 10.11 -4.10 -11.36
N GLY A 64 10.34 -5.28 -11.94
CA GLY A 64 10.00 -6.57 -11.35
C GLY A 64 8.52 -6.92 -11.42
N PHE A 65 8.21 -8.21 -11.24
CA PHE A 65 6.86 -8.77 -11.41
C PHE A 65 6.26 -9.40 -10.14
N ILE A 66 7.00 -9.32 -9.02
CA ILE A 66 6.51 -9.79 -7.71
C ILE A 66 5.39 -8.87 -7.23
N PHE A 67 5.63 -7.56 -7.23
CA PHE A 67 4.63 -6.54 -6.92
C PHE A 67 3.96 -6.02 -8.18
N THR A 68 2.73 -5.53 -8.04
CA THR A 68 2.02 -4.84 -9.10
C THR A 68 2.67 -3.48 -9.42
N PRO A 69 2.61 -3.02 -10.67
CA PRO A 69 3.56 -2.03 -11.19
C PRO A 69 3.28 -0.59 -10.78
N LEU A 70 2.03 -0.22 -10.46
CA LEU A 70 1.65 1.19 -10.35
C LEU A 70 2.44 1.92 -9.27
N THR A 71 2.73 1.24 -8.16
CA THR A 71 3.46 1.83 -7.04
C THR A 71 4.90 2.18 -7.40
N SER A 72 5.58 1.39 -8.24
CA SER A 72 6.92 1.69 -8.73
C SER A 72 6.88 2.71 -9.88
N VAL A 73 5.99 2.52 -10.85
CA VAL A 73 5.86 3.40 -12.02
C VAL A 73 5.50 4.84 -11.62
N ALA A 74 4.61 5.02 -10.63
CA ALA A 74 4.23 6.35 -10.15
C ALA A 74 5.39 7.12 -9.50
N GLN A 75 6.47 6.45 -9.10
CA GLN A 75 7.65 7.08 -8.51
C GLN A 75 8.68 7.55 -9.56
N ILE A 76 8.60 7.08 -10.81
CA ILE A 76 9.57 7.40 -11.87
C ILE A 76 9.84 8.91 -12.00
N PRO A 77 8.82 9.80 -12.03
CA PRO A 77 9.08 11.23 -12.13
C PRO A 77 9.90 11.80 -10.97
N ALA A 78 9.70 11.29 -9.75
CA ALA A 78 10.48 11.70 -8.59
C ALA A 78 11.90 11.10 -8.60
N ILE A 79 12.03 9.85 -9.09
CA ILE A 79 13.33 9.20 -9.24
C ILE A 79 14.21 9.89 -10.26
N LEU A 80 13.66 10.45 -11.35
CA LEU A 80 14.45 11.25 -12.30
C LEU A 80 15.19 12.44 -11.64
N LEU A 81 14.77 12.87 -10.45
CA LEU A 81 15.43 13.91 -9.66
C LEU A 81 16.52 13.38 -8.73
N SER A 82 16.73 12.06 -8.64
CA SER A 82 17.73 11.45 -7.73
C SER A 82 19.17 11.89 -7.99
N PRO A 83 19.63 12.19 -9.23
CA PRO A 83 20.98 12.72 -9.44
C PRO A 83 21.19 14.10 -8.80
N LEU A 84 20.11 14.89 -8.67
CA LEU A 84 20.15 16.21 -8.02
C LEU A 84 19.90 16.11 -6.52
N TRP A 85 19.10 15.13 -6.09
CA TRP A 85 18.76 14.92 -4.70
C TRP A 85 18.74 13.42 -4.36
N PRO A 86 19.88 12.84 -3.94
CA PRO A 86 20.03 11.40 -3.69
C PRO A 86 19.04 10.81 -2.69
N ALA A 87 18.50 11.62 -1.78
CA ALA A 87 17.49 11.18 -0.81
C ALA A 87 16.21 10.63 -1.48
N MET A 88 15.96 10.94 -2.76
CA MET A 88 14.88 10.32 -3.55
C MET A 88 14.96 8.80 -3.57
N THR A 89 16.18 8.24 -3.64
CA THR A 89 16.42 6.80 -3.65
C THR A 89 17.00 6.32 -2.31
N GLU A 90 18.10 6.93 -1.84
CA GLU A 90 18.83 6.52 -0.64
C GLU A 90 17.95 6.53 0.62
N ARG A 91 17.02 7.48 0.69
CA ARG A 91 16.09 7.64 1.80
C ARG A 91 14.66 7.30 1.43
N ALA A 92 14.42 6.63 0.30
CA ALA A 92 13.09 6.23 -0.17
C ALA A 92 12.07 7.38 -0.28
N PHE A 93 12.51 8.64 -0.40
CA PHE A 93 11.62 9.79 -0.35
C PHE A 93 10.70 9.90 -1.59
N SER A 94 11.11 9.34 -2.73
CA SER A 94 10.25 9.20 -3.91
C SER A 94 8.99 8.38 -3.61
N GLY A 95 9.13 7.33 -2.78
CA GLY A 95 8.03 6.55 -2.25
C GLY A 95 7.10 7.42 -1.41
N THR A 96 7.63 8.19 -0.47
CA THR A 96 6.83 9.12 0.36
C THR A 96 6.03 10.10 -0.49
N ILE A 97 6.62 10.67 -1.55
CA ILE A 97 5.91 11.58 -2.46
C ILE A 97 4.71 10.85 -3.09
N MET A 98 4.92 9.63 -3.58
CA MET A 98 3.86 8.79 -4.15
C MET A 98 2.75 8.52 -3.13
N SER A 99 3.07 8.01 -1.93
CA SER A 99 2.05 7.72 -0.92
C SER A 99 1.31 8.97 -0.45
N ALA A 100 2.00 10.12 -0.33
CA ALA A 100 1.40 11.36 0.15
C ALA A 100 0.38 11.93 -0.86
N ILE A 101 0.72 11.90 -2.16
CA ILE A 101 -0.16 12.33 -3.26
C ILE A 101 -1.45 11.53 -3.24
N PHE A 102 -1.33 10.20 -3.16
CA PHE A 102 -2.49 9.31 -3.17
C PHE A 102 -3.31 9.38 -1.89
N MET A 103 -2.68 9.37 -0.71
CA MET A 103 -3.40 9.45 0.55
C MET A 103 -4.15 10.78 0.69
N ALA A 104 -3.55 11.90 0.28
CA ALA A 104 -4.23 13.19 0.22
C ALA A 104 -5.45 13.15 -0.72
N GLY A 105 -5.33 12.43 -1.85
CA GLY A 105 -6.47 12.09 -2.70
C GLY A 105 -7.54 11.29 -1.96
N GLY A 106 -7.14 10.30 -1.15
CA GLY A 106 -8.04 9.48 -0.32
C GLY A 106 -8.84 10.33 0.67
N VAL A 107 -8.19 11.30 1.32
CA VAL A 107 -8.85 12.28 2.19
C VAL A 107 -9.93 13.06 1.44
N VAL A 108 -9.65 13.48 0.19
CA VAL A 108 -10.64 14.16 -0.66
C VAL A 108 -11.81 13.24 -1.03
N GLN A 109 -11.59 11.94 -1.19
CA GLN A 109 -12.69 11.00 -1.44
C GLN A 109 -13.60 10.85 -0.21
N ILE A 110 -13.03 10.76 1.00
CA ILE A 110 -13.82 10.73 2.24
C ILE A 110 -14.61 12.04 2.44
N LEU A 111 -13.98 13.20 2.24
CA LEU A 111 -14.66 14.50 2.20
C LEU A 111 -15.78 14.51 1.17
N GLY A 112 -15.50 13.98 -0.02
CA GLY A 112 -16.39 13.85 -1.14
C GLY A 112 -17.66 13.06 -0.83
N MET A 113 -17.55 11.95 -0.10
CA MET A 113 -18.71 11.16 0.33
C MET A 113 -19.70 12.01 1.13
N GLY A 114 -19.22 12.92 1.99
CA GLY A 114 -20.09 13.81 2.75
C GLY A 114 -20.64 14.99 1.94
N THR A 115 -19.79 15.63 1.11
CA THR A 115 -20.22 16.77 0.29
C THR A 115 -21.24 16.38 -0.77
N ASP A 116 -21.05 15.23 -1.43
CA ASP A 116 -21.93 14.77 -2.51
C ASP A 116 -23.33 14.43 -1.98
N ARG A 117 -23.43 14.12 -0.68
CA ARG A 117 -24.67 13.84 0.06
C ARG A 117 -25.27 15.05 0.76
N GLY A 118 -24.70 16.24 0.60
CA GLY A 118 -25.19 17.49 1.18
C GLY A 118 -25.13 17.55 2.71
N LEU A 119 -24.21 16.81 3.34
CA LEU A 119 -24.08 16.77 4.80
C LEU A 119 -23.57 18.12 5.36
N PRO A 120 -23.85 18.44 6.63
CA PRO A 120 -23.33 19.67 7.26
C PRO A 120 -21.81 19.74 7.21
N ARG A 121 -21.27 20.87 6.72
CA ARG A 121 -19.83 21.06 6.49
C ARG A 121 -18.97 20.76 7.71
N GLY A 122 -19.38 21.20 8.91
CA GLY A 122 -18.64 20.93 10.14
C GLY A 122 -18.52 19.43 10.45
N TYR A 123 -19.60 18.67 10.22
CA TYR A 123 -19.58 17.22 10.39
C TYR A 123 -18.69 16.52 9.37
N VAL A 124 -18.80 16.90 8.09
CA VAL A 124 -17.97 16.32 7.03
C VAL A 124 -16.49 16.58 7.32
N LEU A 125 -16.13 17.82 7.66
CA LEU A 125 -14.75 18.18 8.00
C LEU A 125 -14.26 17.43 9.25
N ALA A 126 -15.10 17.23 10.26
CA ALA A 126 -14.74 16.46 11.44
C ALA A 126 -14.41 15.00 11.09
N VAL A 127 -15.30 14.31 10.37
CA VAL A 127 -15.06 12.91 9.94
C VAL A 127 -13.84 12.81 9.02
N THR A 128 -13.68 13.74 8.07
CA THR A 128 -12.50 13.79 7.19
C THR A 128 -11.22 14.03 7.97
N ALA A 129 -11.23 14.92 8.98
CA ALA A 129 -10.06 15.18 9.82
C ALA A 129 -9.72 13.96 10.70
N LEU A 130 -10.72 13.29 11.27
CA LEU A 130 -10.52 12.04 12.04
C LEU A 130 -9.91 10.93 11.19
N PHE A 131 -10.30 10.84 9.92
CA PHE A 131 -9.66 9.94 8.96
C PHE A 131 -8.23 10.38 8.63
N ALA A 132 -8.03 11.63 8.22
CA ALA A 132 -6.74 12.14 7.74
C ALA A 132 -5.66 12.19 8.84
N LEU A 133 -6.06 12.44 10.07
CA LEU A 133 -5.17 12.52 11.23
C LEU A 133 -5.12 11.21 12.03
N ASN A 134 -5.78 10.15 11.57
CA ASN A 134 -5.60 8.83 12.16
C ASN A 134 -4.12 8.43 12.05
N PRO A 135 -3.45 7.97 13.14
CA PRO A 135 -2.03 7.66 13.15
C PRO A 135 -1.58 6.69 12.05
N MET A 136 -2.39 5.68 11.73
CA MET A 136 -2.10 4.76 10.63
C MET A 136 -2.21 5.43 9.27
N ILE A 137 -3.20 6.32 9.07
CA ILE A 137 -3.35 7.06 7.82
C ILE A 137 -2.20 8.06 7.62
N VAL A 138 -1.78 8.74 8.69
CA VAL A 138 -0.62 9.65 8.64
C VAL A 138 0.65 8.87 8.31
N PHE A 139 0.90 7.76 9.01
CA PHE A 139 2.10 6.95 8.81
C PHE A 139 2.15 6.33 7.40
N TYR A 140 1.07 5.70 6.93
CA TYR A 140 0.99 5.09 5.59
C TYR A 140 0.80 6.10 4.45
N GLY A 141 0.38 7.33 4.76
CA GLY A 141 0.46 8.44 3.81
C GLY A 141 1.89 8.94 3.60
N ALA A 142 2.81 8.62 4.51
CA ALA A 142 4.11 9.25 4.64
C ALA A 142 5.31 8.28 4.56
N ASN A 143 5.11 7.05 4.06
CA ASN A 143 6.14 6.00 4.11
C ASN A 143 6.40 5.25 2.79
N GLY A 144 5.69 5.59 1.71
CA GLY A 144 5.91 5.01 0.38
C GLY A 144 5.33 3.62 0.13
N MET A 145 4.50 3.13 1.04
CA MET A 145 3.84 1.85 0.91
C MET A 145 2.59 1.89 0.00
N SER A 146 2.10 0.72 -0.41
CA SER A 146 0.99 0.58 -1.37
C SER A 146 -0.41 0.83 -0.77
N GLU A 147 -0.52 0.93 0.55
CA GLU A 147 -1.77 1.18 1.28
C GLU A 147 -2.41 2.51 0.86
N ALA A 148 -1.62 3.58 0.68
CA ALA A 148 -2.12 4.89 0.29
C ALA A 148 -2.83 4.90 -1.09
N PRO A 149 -2.20 4.45 -2.19
CA PRO A 149 -2.90 4.37 -3.48
C PRO A 149 -4.08 3.40 -3.46
N PHE A 150 -3.97 2.29 -2.73
CA PHE A 150 -5.10 1.36 -2.59
C PHE A 150 -6.31 2.01 -1.91
N ILE A 151 -6.11 2.70 -0.78
CA ILE A 151 -7.16 3.45 -0.08
C ILE A 151 -7.76 4.53 -0.98
N PHE A 152 -6.93 5.25 -1.74
CA PHE A 152 -7.41 6.28 -2.66
C PHE A 152 -8.38 5.70 -3.70
N PHE A 153 -7.94 4.68 -4.44
CA PHE A 153 -8.74 4.11 -5.51
C PHE A 153 -9.99 3.39 -4.97
N MET A 154 -9.88 2.65 -3.86
CA MET A 154 -11.04 2.03 -3.22
C MET A 154 -12.04 3.06 -2.71
N SER A 155 -11.57 4.14 -2.07
CA SER A 155 -12.44 5.23 -1.61
C SER A 155 -13.10 5.97 -2.76
N TRP A 156 -12.38 6.15 -3.88
CA TRP A 156 -12.95 6.75 -5.09
C TRP A 156 -14.04 5.85 -5.68
N ALA A 157 -13.78 4.55 -5.85
CA ALA A 157 -14.75 3.58 -6.33
C ALA A 157 -16.01 3.55 -5.44
N VAL A 158 -15.84 3.41 -4.13
CA VAL A 158 -16.93 3.38 -3.15
C VAL A 158 -17.75 4.66 -3.20
N ARG A 159 -17.10 5.84 -3.22
CA ARG A 159 -17.80 7.12 -3.31
C ARG A 159 -18.68 7.21 -4.55
N ARG A 160 -18.17 6.76 -5.71
CA ARG A 160 -18.92 6.80 -6.98
C ARG A 160 -20.05 5.78 -7.00
N LEU A 161 -19.81 4.56 -6.53
CA LEU A 161 -20.83 3.54 -6.44
C LEU A 161 -21.95 3.89 -5.44
N ILE A 162 -21.63 4.63 -4.36
CA ILE A 162 -22.63 5.20 -3.45
C ILE A 162 -23.58 6.13 -4.21
N MET A 163 -23.06 7.00 -5.07
CA MET A 163 -23.89 7.92 -5.87
C MET A 163 -24.62 7.19 -7.00
N TRP A 164 -23.99 6.20 -7.63
CA TRP A 164 -24.66 5.33 -8.61
C TRP A 164 -25.87 4.60 -8.03
N MET A 165 -25.79 4.15 -6.78
CA MET A 165 -26.93 3.56 -6.08
C MET A 165 -28.12 4.53 -5.96
N VAL A 166 -27.88 5.84 -6.02
CA VAL A 166 -28.89 6.88 -5.86
C VAL A 166 -29.44 7.37 -7.20
N ASP A 167 -28.58 7.62 -8.17
CA ASP A 167 -28.95 8.28 -9.43
C ASP A 167 -28.88 7.38 -10.67
N ASP A 168 -28.33 6.17 -10.56
CA ASP A 168 -28.19 5.20 -11.66
C ASP A 168 -27.40 5.78 -12.86
N ASP A 169 -26.51 6.75 -12.62
CA ASP A 169 -25.71 7.41 -13.66
C ASP A 169 -24.48 6.56 -14.05
N VAL A 170 -24.37 6.24 -15.34
CA VAL A 170 -23.28 5.45 -15.92
C VAL A 170 -21.91 6.08 -15.72
N HIS A 171 -21.81 7.41 -15.59
CA HIS A 171 -20.53 8.09 -15.34
C HIS A 171 -19.89 7.65 -14.03
N HIS A 172 -20.69 7.27 -13.02
CA HIS A 172 -20.16 6.72 -11.79
C HIS A 172 -19.59 5.31 -11.98
N LEU A 173 -20.22 4.48 -12.82
CA LEU A 173 -19.68 3.15 -13.17
C LEU A 173 -18.37 3.27 -13.93
N VAL A 174 -18.28 4.20 -14.88
CA VAL A 174 -17.04 4.46 -15.62
C VAL A 174 -15.94 4.98 -14.70
N ALA A 175 -16.25 5.91 -13.78
CA ALA A 175 -15.26 6.42 -12.83
C ALA A 175 -14.83 5.36 -11.81
N ALA A 176 -15.77 4.56 -11.30
CA ALA A 176 -15.49 3.50 -10.33
C ALA A 176 -14.73 2.33 -10.96
N GLY A 177 -15.16 1.86 -12.12
CA GLY A 177 -14.56 0.73 -12.83
C GLY A 177 -13.36 1.13 -13.67
N GLY A 178 -13.62 1.95 -14.69
CA GLY A 178 -12.67 2.39 -15.72
C GLY A 178 -11.36 2.95 -15.18
N ILE A 179 -11.43 3.74 -14.10
CA ILE A 179 -10.25 4.41 -13.56
C ILE A 179 -9.88 3.81 -12.20
N ALA A 180 -10.80 3.80 -11.23
CA ALA A 180 -10.44 3.44 -9.87
C ALA A 180 -10.12 1.95 -9.70
N MET A 181 -10.97 1.03 -10.17
CA MET A 181 -10.73 -0.41 -9.98
C MET A 181 -9.58 -0.96 -10.82
N GLY A 182 -9.45 -0.52 -12.08
CA GLY A 182 -8.31 -0.88 -12.93
C GLY A 182 -6.98 -0.52 -12.27
N LEU A 183 -6.85 0.73 -11.81
CA LEU A 183 -5.64 1.21 -11.15
C LEU A 183 -5.46 0.59 -9.76
N ALA A 184 -6.53 0.29 -9.02
CA ALA A 184 -6.42 -0.39 -7.73
C ALA A 184 -5.76 -1.77 -7.86
N TYR A 185 -6.13 -2.56 -8.87
CA TYR A 185 -5.46 -3.84 -9.10
C TYR A 185 -3.97 -3.67 -9.38
N LEU A 186 -3.58 -2.67 -10.17
CA LEU A 186 -2.18 -2.37 -10.43
C LEU A 186 -1.42 -1.83 -9.19
N THR A 187 -2.10 -1.56 -8.07
CA THR A 187 -1.46 -1.19 -6.79
C THR A 187 -1.30 -2.36 -5.84
N ARG A 188 -2.29 -3.25 -5.79
CA ARG A 188 -2.36 -4.39 -4.87
C ARG A 188 -3.28 -5.47 -5.45
N TYR A 189 -2.82 -6.73 -5.34
CA TYR A 189 -3.59 -7.89 -5.75
C TYR A 189 -4.92 -8.05 -4.99
N ASP A 190 -5.02 -7.53 -3.75
CA ASP A 190 -6.24 -7.49 -2.93
C ASP A 190 -7.45 -6.87 -3.65
N ALA A 191 -7.20 -6.00 -4.63
CA ALA A 191 -8.26 -5.37 -5.42
C ALA A 191 -9.08 -6.39 -6.22
N VAL A 192 -8.55 -7.59 -6.52
CA VAL A 192 -9.29 -8.62 -7.28
C VAL A 192 -10.59 -9.00 -6.59
N ALA A 193 -10.57 -9.12 -5.26
CA ALA A 193 -11.76 -9.41 -4.46
C ALA A 193 -12.77 -8.25 -4.50
N CYS A 194 -12.25 -7.01 -4.49
CA CYS A 194 -13.06 -5.79 -4.58
C CYS A 194 -13.75 -5.66 -5.94
N VAL A 195 -13.02 -5.95 -7.02
CA VAL A 195 -13.52 -5.96 -8.40
C VAL A 195 -14.65 -6.98 -8.54
N ALA A 196 -14.42 -8.22 -8.09
CA ALA A 196 -15.45 -9.26 -8.12
C ALA A 196 -16.69 -8.87 -7.30
N ALA A 197 -16.52 -8.38 -6.07
CA ALA A 197 -17.62 -7.96 -5.21
C ALA A 197 -18.43 -6.80 -5.79
N ALA A 198 -17.76 -5.82 -6.40
CA ALA A 198 -18.44 -4.72 -7.08
C ALA A 198 -19.20 -5.18 -8.32
N GLY A 199 -18.62 -6.08 -9.12
CA GLY A 199 -19.30 -6.68 -10.27
C GLY A 199 -20.58 -7.42 -9.87
N LEU A 200 -20.49 -8.27 -8.85
CA LEU A 200 -21.66 -8.96 -8.30
C LEU A 200 -22.71 -7.97 -7.78
N LEU A 201 -22.30 -6.95 -7.02
CA LEU A 201 -23.21 -5.95 -6.48
C LEU A 201 -23.91 -5.14 -7.56
N VAL A 202 -23.16 -4.62 -8.53
CA VAL A 202 -23.69 -3.80 -9.63
C VAL A 202 -24.55 -4.65 -10.56
N GLY A 203 -24.11 -5.85 -10.92
CA GLY A 203 -24.86 -6.79 -11.75
C GLY A 203 -26.18 -7.18 -11.12
N ALA A 204 -26.17 -7.60 -9.85
CA ALA A 204 -27.39 -7.95 -9.11
C ALA A 204 -28.33 -6.76 -8.96
N THR A 205 -27.80 -5.58 -8.57
CA THR A 205 -28.61 -4.36 -8.41
C THR A 205 -29.26 -3.95 -9.73
N THR A 206 -28.50 -3.98 -10.83
CA THR A 206 -28.99 -3.64 -12.16
C THR A 206 -30.06 -4.61 -12.63
N TYR A 207 -29.85 -5.91 -12.41
CA TYR A 207 -30.81 -6.96 -12.74
C TYR A 207 -32.13 -6.79 -11.98
N LEU A 208 -32.05 -6.48 -10.68
CA LEU A 208 -33.21 -6.28 -9.81
C LEU A 208 -33.97 -4.97 -10.09
N ARG A 209 -33.28 -3.93 -10.60
CA ARG A 209 -33.91 -2.64 -10.96
C ARG A 209 -34.59 -2.65 -12.33
N ALA A 210 -34.17 -3.53 -13.24
CA ALA A 210 -34.61 -3.52 -14.63
C ALA A 210 -35.92 -4.31 -14.84
N THR A 211 -36.76 -3.82 -15.77
CA THR A 211 -37.96 -4.52 -16.27
C THR A 211 -37.61 -5.75 -17.13
N PRO A 212 -38.55 -6.69 -17.38
CA PRO A 212 -38.25 -8.06 -17.87
C PRO A 212 -37.39 -8.18 -19.14
N GLN A 213 -37.41 -7.18 -20.03
CA GLN A 213 -36.49 -7.07 -21.16
C GLN A 213 -35.95 -5.62 -21.26
N PRO A 214 -34.63 -5.39 -21.49
CA PRO A 214 -33.51 -6.33 -21.60
C PRO A 214 -32.63 -6.38 -20.32
N ARG A 215 -33.19 -6.82 -19.18
CA ARG A 215 -32.51 -6.85 -17.86
C ARG A 215 -31.13 -7.51 -17.84
N PHE A 216 -30.98 -8.65 -18.51
CA PHE A 216 -29.71 -9.41 -18.51
C PHE A 216 -28.61 -8.66 -19.26
N ARG A 217 -28.92 -8.16 -20.47
CA ARG A 217 -27.94 -7.39 -21.28
C ARG A 217 -27.46 -6.16 -20.52
N ARG A 218 -28.37 -5.47 -19.83
CA ARG A 218 -28.01 -4.31 -19.03
C ARG A 218 -27.13 -4.68 -17.84
N ALA A 219 -27.52 -5.69 -17.06
CA ALA A 219 -26.73 -6.16 -15.92
C ALA A 219 -25.31 -6.58 -16.35
N LEU A 220 -25.19 -7.26 -17.50
CA LEU A 220 -23.91 -7.62 -18.08
C LEU A 220 -23.09 -6.37 -18.45
N LEU A 221 -23.67 -5.39 -19.14
CA LEU A 221 -22.97 -4.15 -19.50
C LEU A 221 -22.51 -3.36 -18.27
N ASP A 222 -23.37 -3.18 -17.27
CA ASP A 222 -23.03 -2.44 -16.04
C ASP A 222 -21.94 -3.20 -15.24
N THR A 223 -21.98 -4.54 -15.24
CA THR A 223 -20.92 -5.40 -14.65
C THR A 223 -19.60 -5.26 -15.40
N LEU A 224 -19.62 -5.27 -16.74
CA LEU A 224 -18.43 -5.08 -17.56
C LEU A 224 -17.85 -3.67 -17.40
N LEU A 225 -18.68 -2.64 -17.27
CA LEU A 225 -18.23 -1.28 -17.04
C LEU A 225 -17.52 -1.12 -15.69
N VAL A 226 -18.04 -1.75 -14.63
CA VAL A 226 -17.44 -1.65 -13.29
C VAL A 226 -16.24 -2.60 -13.12
N SER A 227 -16.32 -3.84 -13.61
CA SER A 227 -15.32 -4.88 -13.33
C SER A 227 -14.36 -5.16 -14.48
N GLY A 228 -14.78 -4.91 -15.72
CA GLY A 228 -13.99 -5.20 -16.92
C GLY A 228 -12.60 -4.55 -16.91
N PRO A 229 -12.44 -3.26 -16.54
CA PRO A 229 -11.12 -2.63 -16.44
C PRO A 229 -10.21 -3.27 -15.39
N GLY A 230 -10.75 -3.64 -14.22
CA GLY A 230 -10.00 -4.37 -13.19
C GLY A 230 -9.61 -5.78 -13.66
N PHE A 231 -10.52 -6.48 -14.33
CA PHE A 231 -10.25 -7.80 -14.91
C PHE A 231 -9.23 -7.73 -16.04
N ALA A 232 -9.30 -6.73 -16.91
CA ALA A 232 -8.33 -6.51 -17.97
C ALA A 232 -6.94 -6.17 -17.41
N ALA A 233 -6.86 -5.38 -16.34
CA ALA A 233 -5.60 -5.13 -15.62
C ALA A 233 -5.04 -6.43 -15.02
N PHE A 234 -5.88 -7.29 -14.44
CA PHE A 234 -5.51 -8.61 -13.95
C PHE A 234 -4.94 -9.51 -15.04
N VAL A 235 -5.67 -9.69 -16.15
CA VAL A 235 -5.23 -10.54 -17.26
C VAL A 235 -3.99 -9.95 -17.94
N GLY A 236 -3.96 -8.64 -18.16
CA GLY A 236 -2.84 -7.95 -18.79
C GLY A 236 -1.55 -8.06 -17.97
N TRP A 237 -1.64 -7.88 -16.65
CA TRP A 237 -0.49 -8.03 -15.77
C TRP A 237 -0.01 -9.48 -15.66
N ALA A 238 -0.93 -10.45 -15.51
CA ALA A 238 -0.58 -11.86 -15.50
C ALA A 238 0.08 -12.31 -16.82
N GLY A 239 -0.44 -11.81 -17.95
CA GLY A 239 0.14 -12.05 -19.28
C GLY A 239 1.53 -11.45 -19.43
N ALA A 240 1.73 -10.20 -18.99
CA ALA A 240 3.04 -9.55 -19.01
C ALA A 240 4.06 -10.28 -18.11
N SER A 241 3.64 -10.68 -16.90
CA SER A 241 4.46 -11.47 -15.98
C SER A 241 4.88 -12.79 -16.62
N TRP A 242 3.94 -13.52 -17.23
CA TRP A 242 4.23 -14.80 -17.88
C TRP A 242 5.19 -14.65 -19.06
N LEU A 243 4.96 -13.67 -19.93
CA LEU A 243 5.79 -13.46 -21.13
C LEU A 243 7.24 -13.04 -20.78
N ILE A 244 7.44 -12.32 -19.68
CA ILE A 244 8.74 -11.77 -19.33
C ILE A 244 9.50 -12.69 -18.37
N THR A 245 8.82 -13.24 -17.36
CA THR A 245 9.47 -14.04 -16.30
C THR A 245 9.28 -15.55 -16.46
N GLY A 246 8.38 -15.98 -17.35
CA GLY A 246 7.95 -17.38 -17.43
C GLY A 246 6.89 -17.76 -16.39
N GLU A 247 6.56 -16.86 -15.45
CA GLU A 247 5.63 -17.10 -14.35
C GLU A 247 4.44 -16.11 -14.39
N ALA A 248 3.22 -16.61 -14.51
CA ALA A 248 2.02 -15.74 -14.54
C ALA A 248 1.73 -15.07 -13.18
N PHE A 249 2.11 -15.73 -12.08
CA PHE A 249 1.86 -15.27 -10.71
C PHE A 249 3.14 -15.35 -9.87
N ALA A 250 4.16 -14.60 -10.27
CA ALA A 250 5.49 -14.57 -9.63
C ALA A 250 5.44 -14.34 -8.11
N GLN A 251 4.41 -13.65 -7.59
CA GLN A 251 4.20 -13.50 -6.14
C GLN A 251 4.08 -14.83 -5.36
N PHE A 252 3.64 -15.91 -6.01
CA PHE A 252 3.45 -17.23 -5.41
C PHE A 252 4.50 -18.25 -5.85
N THR A 253 4.95 -18.17 -7.11
CA THR A 253 5.83 -19.19 -7.73
C THR A 253 7.31 -18.84 -7.65
N SER A 254 7.65 -17.55 -7.61
CA SER A 254 9.05 -17.11 -7.66
C SER A 254 9.77 -17.41 -6.35
N GLN A 255 11.06 -17.71 -6.44
CA GLN A 255 11.96 -17.81 -5.29
C GLN A 255 12.05 -16.52 -4.47
N TYR A 256 11.73 -15.38 -5.09
CA TYR A 256 11.68 -14.06 -4.45
C TYR A 256 10.27 -13.67 -3.99
N GLY A 257 9.27 -14.53 -4.23
CA GLY A 257 7.87 -14.30 -3.90
C GLY A 257 7.55 -14.46 -2.40
N ASN A 258 6.36 -14.01 -1.99
CA ASN A 258 5.95 -14.04 -0.59
C ASN A 258 5.90 -15.46 -0.01
N ALA A 259 5.45 -16.43 -0.81
CA ALA A 259 5.36 -17.83 -0.39
C ALA A 259 6.75 -18.43 -0.06
N ALA A 260 7.75 -18.14 -0.90
CA ALA A 260 9.13 -18.55 -0.68
C ALA A 260 9.71 -17.88 0.57
N ILE A 261 9.51 -16.57 0.73
CA ILE A 261 9.99 -15.82 1.90
C ILE A 261 9.39 -16.37 3.20
N LEU A 262 8.09 -16.69 3.22
CA LEU A 262 7.43 -17.27 4.40
C LEU A 262 8.02 -18.63 4.77
N ALA A 263 8.23 -19.51 3.78
CA ALA A 263 8.83 -20.82 3.98
C ALA A 263 10.27 -20.71 4.51
N GLN A 264 11.07 -19.81 3.93
CA GLN A 264 12.46 -19.56 4.32
C GLN A 264 12.59 -18.91 5.71
N SER A 265 11.65 -18.05 6.09
CA SER A 265 11.67 -17.36 7.38
C SER A 265 11.22 -18.24 8.54
N GLY A 266 10.78 -19.48 8.28
CA GLY A 266 10.37 -20.43 9.32
C GLY A 266 9.16 -19.96 10.13
N GLN A 267 8.31 -19.10 9.57
CA GLN A 267 7.13 -18.59 10.28
C GLN A 267 6.15 -19.75 10.54
N PRO A 268 5.76 -20.01 11.81
CA PRO A 268 4.83 -21.08 12.12
C PRO A 268 3.51 -20.85 11.41
N THR A 269 3.03 -21.85 10.65
CA THR A 269 1.67 -21.83 10.12
C THR A 269 0.71 -21.99 11.30
N GLY A 270 0.22 -20.86 11.81
CA GLY A 270 -0.85 -20.85 12.80
C GLY A 270 -2.09 -21.58 12.27
N THR A 271 -2.96 -22.04 13.17
CA THR A 271 -4.23 -22.64 12.74
C THR A 271 -5.08 -21.60 11.99
N PHE A 272 -5.90 -22.05 11.04
CA PHE A 272 -6.82 -21.18 10.29
C PHE A 272 -7.65 -20.27 11.22
N THR A 273 -8.15 -20.83 12.32
CA THR A 273 -8.90 -20.10 13.35
C THR A 273 -8.06 -19.01 14.04
N ALA A 274 -6.78 -19.28 14.33
CA ALA A 274 -5.88 -18.29 14.90
C ALA A 274 -5.63 -17.14 13.91
N GLY A 275 -5.49 -17.45 12.62
CA GLY A 275 -5.36 -16.46 11.55
C GLY A 275 -6.58 -15.53 11.45
N LEU A 276 -7.80 -16.09 11.47
CA LEU A 276 -9.02 -15.29 11.50
C LEU A 276 -9.16 -14.44 12.77
N THR A 277 -8.75 -14.99 13.92
CA THR A 277 -8.75 -14.25 15.19
C THR A 277 -7.78 -13.08 15.14
N PHE A 278 -6.58 -13.28 14.59
CA PHE A 278 -5.60 -12.22 14.37
C PHE A 278 -6.15 -11.10 13.49
N ALA A 279 -6.80 -11.47 12.36
CA ALA A 279 -7.42 -10.52 11.46
C ALA A 279 -8.52 -9.70 12.16
N LEU A 280 -9.38 -10.36 12.94
CA LEU A 280 -10.45 -9.70 13.70
C LEU A 280 -9.88 -8.70 14.72
N VAL A 281 -8.81 -9.07 15.43
CA VAL A 281 -8.13 -8.17 16.37
C VAL A 281 -7.56 -6.96 15.62
N CYS A 282 -6.85 -7.17 14.51
CA CYS A 282 -6.28 -6.08 13.73
C CYS A 282 -7.35 -5.12 13.18
N ILE A 283 -8.46 -5.65 12.64
CA ILE A 283 -9.60 -4.84 12.19
C ILE A 283 -10.18 -4.04 13.36
N THR A 284 -10.31 -4.63 14.53
CA THR A 284 -10.85 -3.96 15.72
C THR A 284 -9.92 -2.89 16.27
N LEU A 285 -8.59 -3.08 16.21
CA LEU A 285 -7.60 -2.07 16.61
C LEU A 285 -7.65 -0.84 15.69
N LEU A 286 -7.83 -1.06 14.39
CA LEU A 286 -7.87 0.02 13.39
C LEU A 286 -9.23 0.72 13.33
N ALA A 287 -10.29 -0.02 13.64
CA ALA A 287 -11.66 0.40 13.43
C ALA A 287 -12.60 -0.09 14.55
N PRO A 288 -12.37 0.29 15.82
CA PRO A 288 -13.20 -0.16 16.95
C PRO A 288 -14.66 0.30 16.81
N SER A 289 -14.88 1.39 16.06
CA SER A 289 -16.21 1.93 15.75
C SER A 289 -16.94 1.14 14.66
N LEU A 290 -16.31 0.18 13.99
CA LEU A 290 -16.87 -0.47 12.80
C LEU A 290 -18.21 -1.16 13.07
N VAL A 291 -18.24 -2.06 14.05
CA VAL A 291 -19.44 -2.82 14.44
C VAL A 291 -20.57 -1.90 14.91
N PRO A 292 -20.37 -0.98 15.89
CA PRO A 292 -21.45 -0.11 16.33
C PRO A 292 -21.95 0.83 15.23
N LEU A 293 -21.07 1.33 14.35
CA LEU A 293 -21.49 2.13 13.19
C LEU A 293 -22.27 1.31 12.17
N ALA A 294 -21.85 0.07 11.88
CA ALA A 294 -22.55 -0.82 10.96
C ALA A 294 -23.96 -1.16 11.48
N LEU A 295 -24.09 -1.50 12.77
CA LEU A 295 -25.38 -1.76 13.41
C LEU A 295 -26.28 -0.53 13.38
N TRP A 296 -25.76 0.63 13.77
CA TRP A 296 -26.51 1.89 13.74
C TRP A 296 -26.97 2.26 12.33
N CYS A 297 -26.08 2.16 11.34
CA CYS A 297 -26.40 2.34 9.92
C CYS A 297 -27.52 1.40 9.47
N GLY A 298 -27.40 0.11 9.81
CA GLY A 298 -28.37 -0.92 9.50
C GLY A 298 -29.74 -0.57 10.06
N ILE A 299 -29.86 -0.35 11.37
CA ILE A 299 -31.11 0.00 12.05
C ILE A 299 -31.73 1.27 11.46
N ARG A 300 -30.92 2.32 11.28
CA ARG A 300 -31.39 3.64 10.88
C ARG A 300 -31.79 3.72 9.40
N ARG A 301 -31.18 2.90 8.54
CA ARG A 301 -31.55 2.82 7.12
C ARG A 301 -32.50 1.66 6.82
N TYR A 302 -32.73 0.74 7.76
CA TYR A 302 -33.73 -0.30 7.61
C TYR A 302 -35.08 0.33 7.30
N ARG A 303 -35.69 -0.03 6.16
CA ARG A 303 -36.93 0.52 5.60
C ARG A 303 -36.86 1.91 4.94
N GLN A 304 -35.68 2.53 4.83
CA GLN A 304 -35.50 3.72 4.00
C GLN A 304 -35.34 3.32 2.52
N PRO A 305 -35.90 4.05 1.55
CA PRO A 305 -35.78 3.70 0.11
C PRO A 305 -34.35 3.55 -0.38
N ASN A 306 -33.40 4.28 0.24
CA ASN A 306 -31.97 4.31 -0.14
C ASN A 306 -31.08 3.46 0.78
N TRP A 307 -31.61 2.40 1.40
CA TRP A 307 -30.83 1.53 2.30
C TRP A 307 -29.71 0.76 1.55
N THR A 308 -29.93 0.44 0.28
CA THR A 308 -29.01 -0.30 -0.59
C THR A 308 -27.66 0.37 -0.78
N VAL A 309 -27.56 1.68 -0.54
CA VAL A 309 -26.28 2.43 -0.50
C VAL A 309 -25.30 1.83 0.51
N LEU A 310 -25.77 1.22 1.61
CA LEU A 310 -24.92 0.57 2.60
C LEU A 310 -24.21 -0.68 2.06
N LEU A 311 -24.77 -1.32 1.02
CA LEU A 311 -24.17 -2.52 0.42
C LEU A 311 -22.83 -2.18 -0.24
N VAL A 312 -22.66 -0.98 -0.78
CA VAL A 312 -21.45 -0.57 -1.50
C VAL A 312 -20.19 -0.65 -0.63
N PRO A 313 -20.04 0.12 0.46
CA PRO A 313 -18.84 0.02 1.29
C PRO A 313 -18.71 -1.35 1.96
N THR A 314 -19.83 -1.99 2.32
CA THR A 314 -19.82 -3.29 2.99
C THR A 314 -19.30 -4.40 2.06
N PHE A 315 -19.71 -4.42 0.79
CA PHE A 315 -19.22 -5.40 -0.18
C PHE A 315 -17.79 -5.07 -0.62
N VAL A 316 -17.49 -3.83 -0.97
CA VAL A 316 -16.18 -3.48 -1.55
C VAL A 316 -15.07 -3.54 -0.50
N TYR A 317 -15.19 -2.81 0.62
CA TYR A 317 -14.19 -2.89 1.67
C TYR A 317 -14.25 -4.21 2.44
N GLY A 318 -15.44 -4.79 2.61
CA GLY A 318 -15.58 -6.11 3.24
C GLY A 318 -14.92 -7.21 2.42
N ALA A 319 -14.96 -7.15 1.09
CA ALA A 319 -14.25 -8.11 0.24
C ALA A 319 -12.73 -7.98 0.37
N ALA A 320 -12.18 -6.75 0.44
CA ALA A 320 -10.76 -6.54 0.74
C ALA A 320 -10.37 -7.18 2.09
N LEU A 321 -11.10 -6.86 3.16
CA LEU A 321 -10.83 -7.38 4.50
C LEU A 321 -10.99 -8.89 4.58
N ALA A 322 -12.01 -9.45 3.93
CA ALA A 322 -12.24 -10.89 3.88
C ALA A 322 -11.11 -11.60 3.12
N PHE A 323 -10.70 -11.06 1.97
CA PHE A 323 -9.59 -11.60 1.20
C PHE A 323 -8.29 -11.58 2.03
N GLN A 324 -7.96 -10.46 2.65
CA GLN A 324 -6.76 -10.31 3.47
C GLN A 324 -6.78 -11.24 4.71
N ALA A 325 -7.94 -11.39 5.35
CA ALA A 325 -8.12 -12.30 6.48
C ALA A 325 -7.95 -13.76 6.06
N LEU A 326 -8.55 -14.16 4.94
CA LEU A 326 -8.43 -15.51 4.39
C LEU A 326 -7.00 -15.81 3.95
N SER A 327 -6.36 -14.89 3.21
CA SER A 327 -4.98 -15.03 2.77
C SER A 327 -4.03 -15.24 3.95
N TYR A 328 -4.21 -14.52 5.06
CA TYR A 328 -3.39 -14.74 6.26
C TYR A 328 -3.73 -16.07 6.94
N ALA A 329 -5.02 -16.39 7.07
CA ALA A 329 -5.46 -17.63 7.70
C ALA A 329 -5.04 -18.89 6.92
N THR A 330 -4.81 -18.79 5.61
CA THR A 330 -4.25 -19.87 4.78
C THR A 330 -2.73 -19.87 4.69
N GLY A 331 -2.04 -18.95 5.37
CA GLY A 331 -0.58 -18.88 5.40
C GLY A 331 0.07 -18.30 4.15
N SER A 332 -0.66 -17.51 3.34
CA SER A 332 -0.14 -16.91 2.10
C SER A 332 0.48 -15.52 2.28
N THR A 333 0.39 -14.93 3.47
CA THR A 333 0.83 -13.55 3.76
C THR A 333 1.28 -13.40 5.23
N PHE A 334 1.94 -12.29 5.53
CA PHE A 334 2.52 -11.96 6.84
C PHE A 334 1.50 -11.41 7.86
N PRO A 335 1.77 -11.54 9.17
CA PRO A 335 0.94 -11.00 10.24
C PRO A 335 1.14 -9.50 10.47
N PHE A 336 0.75 -8.65 9.51
CA PHE A 336 0.92 -7.20 9.62
C PHE A 336 -0.40 -6.46 9.82
N LEU A 337 -0.48 -5.61 10.85
CA LEU A 337 -1.62 -4.74 11.14
C LEU A 337 -2.06 -3.95 9.89
N ARG A 338 -1.11 -3.37 9.17
CA ARG A 338 -1.35 -2.55 7.97
C ARG A 338 -2.19 -3.20 6.89
N PHE A 339 -2.20 -4.52 6.78
CA PHE A 339 -3.00 -5.18 5.74
C PHE A 339 -4.49 -4.87 5.92
N TYR A 340 -4.95 -4.68 7.16
CA TYR A 340 -6.34 -4.40 7.47
C TYR A 340 -6.67 -2.89 7.48
N ILE A 341 -5.78 -2.01 6.99
CA ILE A 341 -5.93 -0.54 7.02
C ILE A 341 -7.23 -0.04 6.37
N VAL A 342 -7.79 -0.79 5.41
CA VAL A 342 -9.06 -0.45 4.75
C VAL A 342 -10.27 -0.47 5.70
N ALA A 343 -10.13 -1.01 6.91
CA ALA A 343 -11.14 -0.88 7.97
C ALA A 343 -11.37 0.59 8.41
N ILE A 344 -10.34 1.45 8.29
CA ILE A 344 -10.41 2.87 8.64
C ILE A 344 -11.32 3.64 7.65
N PRO A 345 -11.08 3.65 6.32
CA PRO A 345 -11.97 4.32 5.38
C PRO A 345 -13.37 3.67 5.35
N LEU A 346 -13.50 2.37 5.64
CA LEU A 346 -14.81 1.74 5.83
C LEU A 346 -15.58 2.38 6.99
N SER A 347 -14.95 2.53 8.16
CA SER A 347 -15.58 3.19 9.32
C SER A 347 -15.91 4.66 9.06
N ALA A 348 -15.01 5.40 8.41
CA ALA A 348 -15.27 6.79 8.02
C ALA A 348 -16.44 6.89 7.03
N CYS A 349 -16.53 5.96 6.07
CA CYS A 349 -17.65 5.87 5.13
C CYS A 349 -18.96 5.56 5.87
N LEU A 350 -18.97 4.58 6.77
CA LEU A 350 -20.16 4.27 7.58
C LEU A 350 -20.56 5.45 8.46
N ALA A 351 -19.62 6.21 9.02
CA ALA A 351 -19.94 7.46 9.72
C ALA A 351 -20.66 8.47 8.81
N MET A 352 -20.24 8.63 7.55
CA MET A 352 -20.96 9.48 6.58
C MET A 352 -22.35 8.94 6.20
N LEU A 353 -22.55 7.61 6.27
CA LEU A 353 -23.83 6.95 5.96
C LEU A 353 -24.79 6.85 7.16
N ALA A 354 -24.25 6.96 8.39
CA ALA A 354 -24.95 6.86 9.67
C ALA A 354 -25.90 8.03 9.97
N VAL A 355 -25.77 9.12 9.21
CA VAL A 355 -26.47 10.41 9.44
C VAL A 355 -27.45 10.73 8.30
N PRO A 356 -28.47 11.60 8.53
CA PRO A 356 -29.44 11.92 7.48
C PRO A 356 -28.79 12.66 6.32
N ASP A 357 -29.20 12.28 5.12
CA ASP A 357 -28.81 12.95 3.87
C ASP A 357 -29.36 14.38 3.83
N GLY A 358 -28.58 15.29 3.25
CA GLY A 358 -29.01 16.63 2.92
C GLY A 358 -29.45 16.72 1.46
N ALA A 359 -29.24 17.89 0.84
CA ALA A 359 -29.43 18.05 -0.59
C ALA A 359 -28.32 17.32 -1.36
N LEU A 360 -28.66 16.22 -2.01
CA LEU A 360 -27.74 15.45 -2.84
C LEU A 360 -27.26 16.31 -4.02
N THR A 361 -26.03 16.09 -4.47
CA THR A 361 -25.54 16.71 -5.70
C THR A 361 -26.36 16.25 -6.89
N THR A 362 -26.67 17.18 -7.80
CA THR A 362 -27.41 16.89 -9.02
C THR A 362 -26.62 15.97 -9.94
N ALA A 363 -27.24 14.88 -10.36
CA ALA A 363 -26.64 13.96 -11.34
C ALA A 363 -26.53 14.65 -12.71
N THR A 364 -25.45 14.37 -13.44
CA THR A 364 -25.29 14.83 -14.83
C THR A 364 -26.34 14.19 -15.72
N ARG A 365 -26.57 12.89 -15.54
CA ARG A 365 -27.63 12.15 -16.23
C ARG A 365 -28.25 11.13 -15.28
N ARG A 366 -29.47 11.39 -14.81
CA ARG A 366 -30.22 10.42 -14.02
C ARG A 366 -30.56 9.20 -14.88
N GLY A 367 -30.24 8.00 -14.39
CA GLY A 367 -30.55 6.74 -15.04
C GLY A 367 -32.06 6.49 -15.09
N ARG A 368 -32.50 5.77 -16.13
CA ARG A 368 -33.92 5.46 -16.37
C ARG A 368 -34.57 4.67 -15.23
N TYR A 369 -33.77 3.92 -14.48
CA TYR A 369 -34.24 3.06 -13.39
C TYR A 369 -33.67 3.52 -12.04
N ALA A 370 -33.28 4.80 -11.95
CA ALA A 370 -32.91 5.41 -10.69
C ALA A 370 -34.08 5.30 -9.69
N PRO A 371 -33.83 4.89 -8.44
CA PRO A 371 -34.86 4.88 -7.40
C PRO A 371 -35.59 6.23 -7.33
N ALA A 372 -36.90 6.22 -7.08
CA ALA A 372 -37.65 7.46 -6.86
C ALA A 372 -37.04 8.22 -5.67
N GLN A 373 -36.73 9.50 -5.87
CA GLN A 373 -36.22 10.30 -4.75
C GLN A 373 -37.40 10.83 -3.94
N PRO A 374 -37.36 10.71 -2.59
CA PRO A 374 -38.39 11.30 -1.76
C PRO A 374 -38.46 12.81 -2.04
N HIS A 375 -39.66 13.30 -2.33
CA HIS A 375 -39.92 14.69 -2.75
C HIS A 375 -39.77 15.70 -1.61
N SER A 376 -39.52 15.23 -0.39
CA SER A 376 -39.35 16.07 0.79
C SER A 376 -37.98 15.78 1.43
N PRO A 377 -37.21 16.80 1.84
CA PRO A 377 -36.13 16.55 2.79
C PRO A 377 -36.75 15.84 4.01
N PRO A 378 -36.19 14.72 4.48
CA PRO A 378 -36.74 14.03 5.64
C PRO A 378 -36.89 15.03 6.79
N GLU A 379 -38.05 15.00 7.47
CA GLU A 379 -38.29 15.88 8.63
C GLU A 379 -37.08 15.79 9.56
N LEU A 380 -36.45 16.95 9.78
CA LEU A 380 -35.20 17.02 10.51
C LEU A 380 -35.49 16.64 11.97
N PRO A 381 -34.95 15.55 12.51
CA PRO A 381 -35.21 15.19 13.89
C PRO A 381 -34.73 16.32 14.80
N ARG A 382 -35.54 16.69 15.80
CA ARG A 382 -35.24 17.72 16.83
C ARG A 382 -33.85 17.54 17.48
N ARG A 383 -33.29 16.33 17.46
CA ARG A 383 -31.96 15.95 18.01
C ARG A 383 -30.84 15.80 16.97
N ARG A 384 -30.94 16.50 15.83
CA ARG A 384 -29.98 16.41 14.71
C ARG A 384 -28.50 16.56 15.15
N THR A 385 -28.20 17.57 15.96
CA THR A 385 -26.83 17.83 16.45
C THR A 385 -26.29 16.67 17.27
N LEU A 386 -27.14 16.04 18.08
CA LEU A 386 -26.75 14.95 18.98
C LEU A 386 -26.37 13.68 18.20
N VAL A 387 -27.05 13.39 17.09
CA VAL A 387 -26.69 12.23 16.23
C VAL A 387 -25.36 12.46 15.53
N TYR A 388 -25.15 13.65 14.95
CA TYR A 388 -23.86 13.97 14.31
C TYR A 388 -22.70 13.92 15.32
N SER A 389 -22.88 14.51 16.50
CA SER A 389 -21.85 14.49 17.53
C SER A 389 -21.59 13.08 18.04
N ALA A 390 -22.63 12.27 18.30
CA ALA A 390 -22.45 10.90 18.76
C ALA A 390 -21.67 10.03 17.76
N VAL A 391 -22.01 10.12 16.46
CA VAL A 391 -21.30 9.37 15.41
C VAL A 391 -19.85 9.86 15.26
N ALA A 392 -19.62 11.18 15.30
CA ALA A 392 -18.27 11.74 15.24
C ALA A 392 -17.43 11.33 16.45
N THR A 393 -17.99 11.36 17.67
CA THR A 393 -17.32 10.91 18.89
C THR A 393 -17.00 9.41 18.83
N LEU A 394 -17.94 8.59 18.35
CA LEU A 394 -17.71 7.15 18.19
C LEU A 394 -16.55 6.88 17.22
N LEU A 395 -16.49 7.60 16.10
CA LEU A 395 -15.36 7.50 15.18
C LEU A 395 -14.06 8.05 15.79
N ALA A 396 -14.14 9.11 16.60
CA ALA A 396 -12.96 9.72 17.24
C ALA A 396 -12.24 8.75 18.19
N MET A 397 -12.96 7.80 18.79
CA MET A 397 -12.37 6.72 19.60
C MET A 397 -11.40 5.84 18.79
N ALA A 398 -11.52 5.77 17.46
CA ALA A 398 -10.59 5.02 16.63
C ALA A 398 -9.17 5.58 16.69
N VAL A 399 -8.99 6.90 16.83
CA VAL A 399 -7.68 7.56 16.83
C VAL A 399 -6.76 7.05 17.96
N PRO A 400 -7.13 7.13 19.26
CA PRO A 400 -6.29 6.63 20.34
C PRO A 400 -6.16 5.10 20.33
N VAL A 401 -7.20 4.36 19.94
CA VAL A 401 -7.14 2.88 19.87
C VAL A 401 -6.18 2.43 18.76
N THR A 402 -6.19 3.10 17.60
CA THR A 402 -5.23 2.85 16.53
C THR A 402 -3.80 3.17 16.98
N ALA A 403 -3.58 4.31 17.65
CA ALA A 403 -2.27 4.66 18.20
C ALA A 403 -1.76 3.59 19.17
N TRP A 404 -2.63 3.09 20.05
CA TRP A 404 -2.30 2.02 20.98
C TRP A 404 -2.02 0.69 20.27
N GLY A 405 -2.81 0.36 19.24
CA GLY A 405 -2.63 -0.84 18.41
C GLY A 405 -1.30 -0.85 17.65
N MET A 406 -0.86 0.30 17.13
CA MET A 406 0.47 0.47 16.52
C MET A 406 1.60 0.20 17.51
N GLY A 407 1.38 0.44 18.81
CA GLY A 407 2.35 0.15 19.87
C GLY A 407 2.41 -1.31 20.31
N GLN A 408 1.67 -2.24 19.66
CA GLN A 408 1.65 -3.66 19.98
C GLN A 408 2.56 -4.46 19.05
N PRO A 409 3.72 -4.98 19.51
CA PRO A 409 4.70 -5.64 18.64
C PRO A 409 4.15 -6.92 18.00
N LYS A 410 3.21 -7.60 18.67
CA LYS A 410 2.54 -8.81 18.17
C LYS A 410 1.73 -8.57 16.89
N TYR A 411 1.11 -7.40 16.76
CA TYR A 411 0.18 -7.10 15.66
C TYR A 411 0.79 -6.12 14.66
N ALA A 412 1.60 -5.18 15.15
CA ALA A 412 2.12 -4.05 14.41
C ALA A 412 3.66 -4.02 14.42
N PRO A 413 4.36 -5.09 13.98
CA PRO A 413 5.82 -5.18 14.10
C PRO A 413 6.57 -4.05 13.36
N GLN A 414 5.94 -3.42 12.35
CA GLN A 414 6.54 -2.34 11.60
C GLN A 414 6.28 -0.97 12.24
N GLU A 415 5.05 -0.73 12.69
CA GLU A 415 4.63 0.55 13.26
C GLU A 415 5.13 0.72 14.69
N TYR A 416 5.30 -0.39 15.40
CA TYR A 416 5.82 -0.44 16.76
C TYR A 416 7.15 0.29 16.93
N ALA A 417 8.03 0.19 15.93
CA ALA A 417 9.33 0.83 15.92
C ALA A 417 9.28 2.36 15.82
N LEU A 418 8.11 2.97 15.55
CA LEU A 418 7.94 4.42 15.67
C LEU A 418 8.29 4.93 17.07
N GLY A 419 8.22 4.08 18.10
CA GLY A 419 8.71 4.38 19.43
C GLY A 419 10.18 4.84 19.45
N ALA A 420 11.05 4.27 18.61
CA ALA A 420 12.46 4.67 18.50
C ALA A 420 12.64 6.11 17.99
N VAL A 421 11.70 6.61 17.20
CA VAL A 421 11.77 7.97 16.63
C VAL A 421 11.01 8.97 17.48
N LEU A 422 9.81 8.61 17.96
CA LEU A 422 8.93 9.49 18.74
C LEU A 422 9.42 9.66 20.19
N ALA A 423 10.01 8.63 20.77
CA ALA A 423 10.56 8.66 22.12
C ALA A 423 11.90 7.89 22.15
N PRO A 424 13.01 8.48 21.64
CA PRO A 424 14.24 7.75 21.38
C PRO A 424 14.86 7.04 22.58
N GLN A 425 14.83 7.65 23.77
CA GLN A 425 15.35 7.05 25.02
C GLN A 425 16.67 6.27 24.80
N PRO A 426 17.76 6.93 24.38
CA PRO A 426 18.99 6.27 23.93
C PRO A 426 19.65 5.41 25.01
N ASP A 427 19.48 5.78 26.28
CA ASP A 427 20.07 5.07 27.43
C ASP A 427 19.20 3.89 27.92
N ASN A 428 18.04 3.64 27.30
CA ASN A 428 17.14 2.57 27.70
C ASN A 428 17.55 1.24 27.07
N VAL A 429 18.15 0.38 27.89
CA VAL A 429 18.68 -0.94 27.50
C VAL A 429 17.64 -2.08 27.54
N SER A 430 16.36 -1.77 27.68
CA SER A 430 15.32 -2.81 27.64
C SER A 430 15.31 -3.51 26.27
N VAL A 431 15.08 -4.83 26.27
CA VAL A 431 14.97 -5.65 25.03
C VAL A 431 13.99 -5.00 24.06
N ARG A 432 12.86 -4.53 24.61
CA ARG A 432 11.83 -3.77 23.90
C ARG A 432 12.43 -2.63 23.07
N LYS A 433 13.19 -1.75 23.72
CA LYS A 433 13.73 -0.54 23.12
C LYS A 433 14.88 -0.85 22.16
N ALA A 434 15.71 -1.82 22.49
CA ALA A 434 16.75 -2.32 21.59
C ALA A 434 16.15 -2.82 20.26
N THR A 435 15.05 -3.58 20.31
CA THR A 435 14.33 -4.02 19.10
C THR A 435 13.72 -2.84 18.33
N GLU A 436 13.10 -1.87 19.00
CA GLU A 436 12.57 -0.66 18.33
C GLU A 436 13.68 0.07 17.55
N HIS A 437 14.85 0.24 18.17
CA HIS A 437 16.01 0.89 17.53
C HIS A 437 16.59 0.08 16.39
N ALA A 438 16.72 -1.25 16.54
CA ALA A 438 17.19 -2.13 15.47
C ALA A 438 16.25 -2.10 14.25
N ILE A 439 14.92 -2.13 14.47
CA ILE A 439 13.95 -1.99 13.36
C ILE A 439 14.10 -0.61 12.70
N ALA A 440 14.21 0.47 13.47
CA ALA A 440 14.39 1.82 12.94
C ALA A 440 15.73 2.01 12.20
N ALA A 441 16.78 1.27 12.59
CA ALA A 441 18.09 1.27 11.97
C ALA A 441 18.15 0.43 10.67
N SER A 442 17.07 -0.25 10.29
CA SER A 442 17.01 -1.02 9.04
C SER A 442 17.51 -0.19 7.85
N PHE A 443 18.35 -0.81 7.02
CA PHE A 443 18.99 -0.21 5.85
C PHE A 443 20.09 0.83 6.15
N SER A 444 20.45 1.07 7.42
CA SER A 444 21.55 1.97 7.78
C SER A 444 22.91 1.40 7.41
N THR A 445 23.13 0.10 7.66
CA THR A 445 24.34 -0.64 7.27
C THR A 445 24.46 -0.68 5.75
N GLU A 446 23.38 -0.96 5.01
CA GLU A 446 23.36 -1.02 3.55
C GLU A 446 23.71 0.34 2.91
N ARG A 447 23.26 1.44 3.50
CA ARG A 447 23.70 2.80 3.11
C ARG A 447 25.18 3.05 3.40
N GLN A 448 25.76 2.43 4.43
CA GLN A 448 27.20 2.50 4.68
C GLN A 448 27.99 1.67 3.67
N ILE A 449 27.50 0.48 3.32
CA ILE A 449 28.07 -0.39 2.29
C ILE A 449 28.09 0.33 0.94
N ALA A 450 26.98 0.95 0.52
CA ALA A 450 26.92 1.69 -0.73
C ALA A 450 27.97 2.82 -0.78
N ARG A 451 28.07 3.62 0.28
CA ARG A 451 29.08 4.69 0.40
C ARG A 451 30.52 4.16 0.41
N TYR A 452 30.75 3.02 1.07
CA TYR A 452 32.06 2.37 1.07
C TYR A 452 32.47 1.96 -0.34
N LEU A 453 31.58 1.30 -1.09
CA LEU A 453 31.84 0.85 -2.46
C LEU A 453 32.02 2.02 -3.43
N GLU A 454 31.27 3.11 -3.25
CA GLU A 454 31.43 4.34 -4.05
C GLU A 454 32.81 4.99 -3.87
N ASN A 455 33.32 4.99 -2.63
CA ASN A 455 34.64 5.56 -2.34
C ASN A 455 35.80 4.76 -2.96
N LEU A 456 35.55 3.54 -3.45
CA LEU A 456 36.54 2.73 -4.14
C LEU A 456 36.68 3.08 -5.63
N ASP A 457 35.84 3.99 -6.16
CA ASP A 457 35.85 4.45 -7.56
C ASP A 457 35.93 3.29 -8.56
N LEU A 458 35.00 2.33 -8.38
CA LEU A 458 34.98 1.11 -9.15
C LEU A 458 34.38 1.35 -10.55
N PRO A 459 34.90 0.69 -11.60
CA PRO A 459 34.24 0.68 -12.90
C PRO A 459 32.81 0.12 -12.83
N GLU A 460 31.99 0.43 -13.82
CA GLU A 460 30.68 -0.21 -13.99
C GLU A 460 30.83 -1.75 -14.00
N SER A 461 29.83 -2.47 -13.50
CA SER A 461 29.81 -3.95 -13.43
C SER A 461 30.85 -4.58 -12.48
N SER A 462 31.39 -3.82 -11.52
CA SER A 462 32.44 -4.33 -10.61
C SER A 462 31.94 -5.14 -9.42
N VAL A 463 30.66 -5.05 -9.03
CA VAL A 463 30.13 -5.67 -7.81
C VAL A 463 28.91 -6.52 -8.11
N ILE A 464 28.96 -7.83 -7.87
CA ILE A 464 27.75 -8.68 -7.95
C ILE A 464 27.03 -8.68 -6.60
N THR A 465 25.72 -8.48 -6.61
CA THR A 465 24.84 -8.65 -5.46
C THR A 465 23.47 -9.16 -5.89
N ASP A 466 22.85 -10.04 -5.11
CA ASP A 466 21.45 -10.43 -5.32
C ASP A 466 20.50 -9.40 -4.70
N THR A 467 19.35 -9.20 -5.33
CA THR A 467 18.31 -8.25 -4.88
C THR A 467 17.43 -8.75 -3.73
N VAL A 468 17.59 -9.98 -3.22
CA VAL A 468 16.90 -10.47 -2.00
C VAL A 468 17.13 -9.51 -0.83
N TYR A 469 18.38 -9.11 -0.64
CA TYR A 469 18.79 -8.10 0.34
C TYR A 469 19.52 -6.91 -0.31
N GLY A 470 20.22 -7.13 -1.43
CA GLY A 470 21.07 -6.12 -2.07
C GLY A 470 20.31 -4.94 -2.66
N PHE A 471 18.98 -5.03 -2.81
CA PHE A 471 18.14 -3.93 -3.31
C PHE A 471 18.32 -2.64 -2.50
N ALA A 472 18.63 -2.75 -1.19
CA ALA A 472 18.84 -1.61 -0.31
C ALA A 472 20.20 -0.94 -0.55
N VAL A 473 21.23 -1.72 -0.88
CA VAL A 473 22.57 -1.20 -1.24
C VAL A 473 22.50 -0.50 -2.59
N THR A 474 21.83 -1.11 -3.57
CA THR A 474 21.67 -0.50 -4.90
C THR A 474 20.81 0.77 -4.84
N ALA A 475 19.72 0.76 -4.06
CA ALA A 475 18.89 1.93 -3.82
C ALA A 475 19.66 3.10 -3.16
N ALA A 476 20.59 2.78 -2.28
CA ALA A 476 21.43 3.75 -1.59
C ALA A 476 22.54 4.33 -2.46
N SER A 477 22.91 3.65 -3.56
CA SER A 477 24.01 4.11 -4.39
C SER A 477 23.59 5.19 -5.40
N THR A 478 24.45 6.19 -5.52
CA THR A 478 24.47 7.21 -6.57
C THR A 478 25.09 6.71 -7.88
N GLN A 479 25.81 5.57 -7.85
CA GLN A 479 26.41 4.91 -9.01
C GLN A 479 25.86 3.47 -9.19
N PRO A 480 24.54 3.31 -9.42
CA PRO A 480 23.90 1.99 -9.47
C PRO A 480 24.47 1.05 -10.55
N LYS A 481 25.10 1.59 -11.60
CA LYS A 481 25.76 0.81 -12.66
C LYS A 481 27.00 0.04 -12.23
N THR A 482 27.53 0.34 -11.04
CA THR A 482 28.60 -0.45 -10.41
C THR A 482 28.14 -1.87 -10.08
N PHE A 483 26.83 -2.04 -9.86
CA PHE A 483 26.25 -3.28 -9.39
C PHE A 483 25.68 -4.11 -10.54
N VAL A 484 25.96 -5.41 -10.48
CA VAL A 484 25.43 -6.45 -11.36
C VAL A 484 24.36 -7.20 -10.57
N VAL A 485 23.12 -7.14 -11.03
CA VAL A 485 21.93 -7.65 -10.30
C VAL A 485 21.13 -8.64 -11.14
N PRO A 486 20.30 -9.52 -10.54
CA PRO A 486 19.60 -10.58 -11.28
C PRO A 486 18.72 -10.13 -12.45
N SER A 487 18.29 -8.86 -12.48
CA SER A 487 17.51 -8.29 -13.59
C SER A 487 18.36 -7.94 -14.82
N ASP A 488 19.69 -7.94 -14.71
CA ASP A 488 20.57 -7.62 -15.84
C ASP A 488 20.63 -8.79 -16.82
N PRO A 489 20.53 -8.57 -18.15
CA PRO A 489 20.55 -9.64 -19.14
C PRO A 489 21.83 -10.50 -19.11
N ASP A 490 22.94 -9.92 -18.67
CA ASP A 490 24.26 -10.54 -18.60
C ASP A 490 24.59 -11.08 -17.19
N PHE A 491 23.65 -11.03 -16.23
CA PHE A 491 23.88 -11.44 -14.85
C PHE A 491 24.45 -12.86 -14.73
N VAL A 492 23.83 -13.84 -15.39
CA VAL A 492 24.24 -15.25 -15.29
C VAL A 492 25.66 -15.49 -15.84
N PRO A 493 26.03 -14.99 -17.04
CA PRO A 493 27.42 -15.00 -17.49
C PRO A 493 28.41 -14.40 -16.49
N LEU A 494 28.14 -13.20 -15.96
CA LEU A 494 29.03 -12.52 -15.00
C LEU A 494 29.13 -13.27 -13.67
N LEU A 495 28.02 -13.84 -13.19
CA LEU A 495 27.97 -14.67 -11.99
C LEU A 495 28.72 -15.99 -12.15
N ASN A 496 28.72 -16.58 -13.35
CA ASN A 496 29.36 -17.88 -13.57
C ASN A 496 30.88 -17.79 -13.67
N ASP A 497 31.41 -16.65 -14.15
CA ASP A 497 32.83 -16.40 -14.34
C ASP A 497 33.21 -14.96 -13.98
N PRO A 498 33.19 -14.59 -12.68
CA PRO A 498 33.44 -13.22 -12.25
C PRO A 498 34.89 -12.76 -12.54
N GLN A 499 35.86 -13.69 -12.51
CA GLN A 499 37.29 -13.39 -12.68
C GLN A 499 37.60 -12.84 -14.07
N ASN A 500 37.01 -13.44 -15.11
CA ASN A 500 37.28 -13.03 -16.50
C ASN A 500 36.37 -11.91 -16.99
N ASN A 501 35.28 -11.60 -16.29
CA ASN A 501 34.31 -10.58 -16.68
C ASN A 501 34.47 -9.24 -15.93
N GLY A 502 35.64 -9.01 -15.33
CA GLY A 502 35.99 -7.72 -14.71
C GLY A 502 35.27 -7.43 -13.38
N VAL A 503 34.61 -8.42 -12.79
CA VAL A 503 33.99 -8.29 -11.47
C VAL A 503 35.09 -8.27 -10.41
N ARG A 504 35.05 -7.25 -9.55
CA ARG A 504 36.05 -7.03 -8.50
C ARG A 504 35.58 -7.54 -7.15
N TYR A 505 34.28 -7.46 -6.88
CA TYR A 505 33.72 -7.87 -5.59
C TYR A 505 32.43 -8.66 -5.71
N LEU A 506 32.22 -9.55 -4.75
CA LEU A 506 30.97 -10.28 -4.49
C LEU A 506 30.45 -9.83 -3.13
N LEU A 507 29.24 -9.27 -3.08
CA LEU A 507 28.60 -8.85 -1.85
C LEU A 507 27.65 -9.95 -1.38
N ALA A 508 28.05 -10.71 -0.36
CA ALA A 508 27.40 -11.93 0.06
C ALA A 508 26.65 -11.78 1.40
N VAL A 509 25.61 -12.60 1.55
CA VAL A 509 24.78 -12.76 2.76
C VAL A 509 24.82 -14.23 3.21
N PRO A 510 24.55 -14.56 4.49
CA PRO A 510 24.58 -15.94 4.96
C PRO A 510 23.56 -16.81 4.22
N PRO A 511 23.86 -18.10 3.96
CA PRO A 511 22.95 -19.05 3.29
C PRO A 511 21.86 -19.57 4.24
N THR A 512 21.23 -18.68 5.00
CA THR A 512 20.18 -18.99 5.98
C THR A 512 19.01 -18.02 5.83
N GLY A 513 17.82 -18.44 6.28
CA GLY A 513 16.60 -17.68 6.09
C GLY A 513 16.39 -17.35 4.61
N ARG A 514 16.15 -16.06 4.29
CA ARG A 514 15.99 -15.61 2.90
C ARG A 514 17.26 -15.72 2.05
N GLY A 515 18.44 -15.77 2.67
CA GLY A 515 19.71 -15.90 1.95
C GLY A 515 19.89 -17.25 1.25
N ILE A 516 19.02 -18.23 1.53
CA ILE A 516 19.00 -19.54 0.84
C ILE A 516 18.74 -19.37 -0.67
N SER A 517 17.90 -18.41 -1.07
CA SER A 517 17.62 -18.13 -2.49
C SER A 517 18.48 -17.03 -3.10
N ASP A 518 19.50 -16.56 -2.38
CA ASP A 518 20.46 -15.60 -2.92
C ASP A 518 21.27 -16.26 -4.05
N ALA A 519 21.33 -15.63 -5.23
CA ALA A 519 21.99 -16.20 -6.39
C ALA A 519 23.48 -16.51 -6.17
N LEU A 520 24.19 -15.73 -5.34
CA LEU A 520 25.57 -16.02 -4.98
C LEU A 520 25.67 -17.27 -4.12
N ASN A 521 24.75 -17.47 -3.18
CA ASN A 521 24.71 -18.68 -2.35
C ASN A 521 24.29 -19.92 -3.15
N VAL A 522 23.37 -19.78 -4.10
CA VAL A 522 22.97 -20.87 -4.99
C VAL A 522 24.12 -21.28 -5.91
N ARG A 523 24.84 -20.30 -6.48
CA ARG A 523 25.96 -20.56 -7.39
C ARG A 523 27.22 -21.04 -6.66
N TYR A 524 27.52 -20.43 -5.52
CA TYR A 524 28.73 -20.66 -4.72
C TYR A 524 28.35 -20.95 -3.26
N PRO A 525 27.94 -22.20 -2.92
CA PRO A 525 27.39 -22.52 -1.60
C PRO A 525 28.30 -22.23 -0.41
N THR A 526 29.62 -22.27 -0.61
CA THR A 526 30.62 -21.99 0.43
C THR A 526 31.17 -20.56 0.36
N LEU A 527 30.60 -19.67 -0.48
CA LEU A 527 31.09 -18.30 -0.66
C LEU A 527 31.12 -17.54 0.67
N TYR A 528 30.00 -17.56 1.39
CA TYR A 528 29.88 -16.83 2.65
C TYR A 528 30.82 -17.35 3.75
N GLU A 529 31.22 -18.62 3.70
CA GLU A 529 32.10 -19.20 4.73
C GLU A 529 33.58 -19.04 4.38
N THR A 530 33.96 -19.33 3.13
CA THR A 530 35.37 -19.49 2.72
C THR A 530 35.75 -18.74 1.46
N GLY A 531 34.82 -18.03 0.81
CA GLY A 531 35.07 -17.38 -0.49
C GLY A 531 35.00 -18.34 -1.69
N ALA A 532 34.59 -19.60 -1.47
CA ALA A 532 34.39 -20.64 -2.49
C ALA A 532 35.58 -20.85 -3.46
N ASN A 533 36.81 -20.56 -3.01
CA ASN A 533 38.04 -20.60 -3.82
C ASN A 533 38.06 -19.67 -5.04
N ILE A 534 37.10 -18.75 -5.15
CA ILE A 534 37.03 -17.78 -6.25
C ILE A 534 37.31 -16.35 -5.80
N ALA A 535 37.27 -16.10 -4.49
CA ALA A 535 37.41 -14.80 -3.88
C ALA A 535 37.97 -14.89 -2.45
N THR A 536 38.56 -13.80 -1.96
CA THR A 536 39.07 -13.67 -0.59
C THR A 536 38.23 -12.69 0.20
N LEU A 537 37.99 -12.96 1.48
CA LEU A 537 37.24 -12.05 2.36
C LEU A 537 37.98 -10.71 2.49
N GLU A 538 37.33 -9.62 2.10
CA GLU A 538 37.84 -8.25 2.23
C GLU A 538 37.33 -7.62 3.52
N LEU A 539 36.03 -7.74 3.78
CA LEU A 539 35.36 -7.06 4.88
C LEU A 539 34.17 -7.87 5.39
N GLU A 540 34.04 -7.95 6.71
CA GLU A 540 32.86 -8.46 7.40
C GLU A 540 32.12 -7.29 8.05
N ILE A 541 30.81 -7.22 7.83
CA ILE A 541 29.99 -6.04 8.13
C ILE A 541 28.75 -6.50 8.91
N PRO A 542 28.81 -6.45 10.26
CA PRO A 542 27.66 -6.69 11.11
C PRO A 542 26.52 -5.72 10.78
N ASN A 543 25.27 -6.19 10.85
CA ASN A 543 24.10 -5.37 10.55
C ASN A 543 23.45 -4.84 11.82
N ASP A 544 23.13 -3.55 11.82
CA ASP A 544 22.44 -2.90 12.93
C ASP A 544 20.91 -3.05 12.82
N GLY A 545 20.41 -3.47 11.66
CA GLY A 545 18.99 -3.59 11.33
C GLY A 545 18.35 -4.90 11.79
N ASP A 546 17.12 -4.82 12.31
CA ASP A 546 16.33 -6.02 12.61
C ASP A 546 15.98 -6.81 11.33
N SER A 547 16.07 -8.13 11.43
CA SER A 547 15.75 -9.04 10.31
C SER A 547 16.56 -8.77 9.03
N GLN A 548 17.73 -8.13 9.16
CA GLN A 548 18.71 -7.93 8.09
C GLN A 548 19.93 -8.85 8.29
N PRO A 549 20.59 -9.29 7.20
CA PRO A 549 21.74 -10.17 7.27
C PRO A 549 23.01 -9.40 7.62
N ASN A 550 23.94 -10.06 8.31
CA ASN A 550 25.33 -9.62 8.27
C ASN A 550 25.87 -9.79 6.85
N TRP A 551 26.66 -8.82 6.41
CA TRP A 551 27.21 -8.79 5.07
C TRP A 551 28.67 -9.19 5.07
N ARG A 552 29.12 -9.81 3.98
CA ARG A 552 30.54 -10.04 3.72
C ARG A 552 30.87 -9.57 2.31
N LEU A 553 31.92 -8.76 2.20
CA LEU A 553 32.47 -8.33 0.92
C LEU A 553 33.65 -9.24 0.58
N TYR A 554 33.58 -9.90 -0.56
CA TYR A 554 34.63 -10.76 -1.07
C TYR A 554 35.29 -10.11 -2.28
N ARG A 555 36.63 -10.05 -2.30
CA ARG A 555 37.43 -9.61 -3.44
C ARG A 555 37.68 -10.79 -4.36
N VAL A 556 37.27 -10.68 -5.63
CA VAL A 556 37.47 -11.73 -6.64
C VAL A 556 38.96 -11.92 -6.90
N LEU A 557 39.40 -13.18 -7.00
CA LEU A 557 40.79 -13.52 -7.32
C LEU A 557 41.16 -13.07 -8.74
N ALA A 558 42.42 -12.72 -8.96
CA ALA A 558 42.90 -12.45 -10.31
C ALA A 558 42.79 -13.70 -11.19
N PRO A 559 42.58 -13.57 -12.52
CA PRO A 559 42.63 -14.68 -13.45
C PRO A 559 43.96 -15.44 -13.30
N ALA A 560 43.88 -16.76 -13.27
CA ALA A 560 45.04 -17.65 -13.13
C ALA A 560 45.98 -17.60 -14.35
#